data_AF-A0A0R3PE18-F1
#
_entry.id   AF-A0A0R3PE18-F1
#
_cell.length_a   1.000
_cell.length_b   1.000
_cell.length_c   1.000
_cell.angle_alpha   90.00
_cell.angle_beta   90.00
_cell.angle_gamma   90.00
#
_symmetry.space_group_name_H-M   'P 1'
#
loop_
_entity.id
_entity.type
_entity.pdbx_description
1 polymer ?
#
loop_
_entity_poly.entity_id
_entity_poly.type
_entity_poly.pdbx_seq_one_letter_code
_entity_poly.pdbx_strand_id
1 'polypeptide(L)'
;MLVWITCTYLYYNAVSADIDGNNDGPFKVFRVVPTNNNQLKRMIELFETAKTGEVDFWHAPSVVNNTVDVMVSPSFASKFEKFLKEHGYPFHIAVQDLNKNAFFGFTLLY
;
A
#
# COMPACT_ATOMS: atom_id res chain seq x y z
N MET A 1 -39.95 -16.51 -21.26
CA MET A 1 -39.89 -16.03 -19.86
C MET A 1 -38.67 -16.61 -19.11
N LEU A 2 -37.50 -16.75 -19.75
CA LEU A 2 -36.28 -17.38 -19.17
C LEU A 2 -34.97 -16.63 -19.49
N VAL A 3 -35.01 -15.58 -20.33
CA VAL A 3 -33.82 -14.85 -20.81
C VAL A 3 -33.27 -13.87 -19.75
N TRP A 4 -34.09 -13.50 -18.76
CA TRP A 4 -33.69 -12.52 -17.74
C TRP A 4 -32.80 -13.14 -16.64
N ILE A 5 -32.97 -14.43 -16.35
CA ILE A 5 -32.21 -15.13 -15.29
C ILE A 5 -30.78 -15.48 -15.76
N THR A 6 -30.59 -15.72 -17.07
CA THR A 6 -29.26 -15.98 -17.63
C THR A 6 -28.39 -14.72 -17.65
N CYS A 7 -28.96 -13.55 -17.94
CA CYS A 7 -28.23 -12.29 -17.90
C CYS A 7 -27.74 -11.93 -16.48
N THR A 8 -28.52 -12.22 -15.44
CA THR A 8 -28.05 -12.03 -14.06
C THR A 8 -26.96 -13.03 -13.67
N TYR A 9 -27.02 -14.27 -14.16
CA TYR A 9 -25.98 -15.27 -13.89
C TYR A 9 -24.66 -14.94 -14.58
N LEU A 10 -24.68 -14.40 -15.79
CA LEU A 10 -23.47 -13.99 -16.51
C LEU A 10 -22.82 -12.74 -15.90
N TYR A 11 -23.61 -11.82 -15.35
CA TYR A 11 -23.09 -10.67 -14.59
C TYR A 11 -22.40 -11.09 -13.29
N TYR A 12 -22.98 -12.05 -12.55
CA TYR A 12 -22.41 -12.52 -11.29
C TYR A 12 -21.08 -13.27 -11.47
N ASN A 13 -20.93 -14.02 -12.57
CA ASN A 13 -19.67 -14.68 -12.91
C ASN A 13 -18.60 -13.71 -13.42
N ALA A 14 -18.98 -12.59 -14.07
CA ALA A 14 -18.03 -11.57 -14.48
C ALA A 14 -17.42 -10.85 -13.26
N VAL A 15 -18.24 -10.44 -12.28
CA VAL A 15 -17.75 -9.81 -11.03
C VAL A 15 -16.84 -10.74 -10.21
N SER A 16 -17.01 -12.06 -10.33
CA SER A 16 -16.16 -13.03 -9.64
C SER A 16 -14.82 -13.27 -10.37
N ALA A 17 -14.69 -12.85 -11.63
CA ALA A 17 -13.46 -12.94 -12.42
C ALA A 17 -12.54 -11.71 -12.24
N ASP A 18 -13.02 -10.67 -11.55
CA ASP A 18 -12.24 -9.48 -11.17
C ASP A 18 -11.54 -9.64 -9.81
N ILE A 19 -11.59 -10.84 -9.21
CA ILE A 19 -10.56 -11.24 -8.26
C ILE A 19 -9.32 -11.49 -9.09
N ASP A 20 -8.71 -10.39 -9.52
CA ASP A 20 -7.38 -10.35 -10.07
C ASP A 20 -6.53 -11.25 -9.18
N GLY A 21 -6.15 -12.40 -9.75
CA GLY A 21 -5.14 -13.27 -9.19
C GLY A 21 -3.86 -12.47 -9.21
N ASN A 22 -3.72 -11.61 -8.21
CA ASN A 22 -2.60 -10.73 -8.04
C ASN A 22 -1.41 -11.63 -7.71
N ASN A 23 -0.71 -12.05 -8.77
CA ASN A 23 0.58 -12.70 -8.68
C ASN A 23 1.67 -11.70 -8.24
N ASP A 24 1.32 -10.44 -7.99
CA ASP A 24 2.18 -9.53 -7.28
C ASP A 24 2.13 -9.94 -5.80
N GLY A 25 3.28 -10.31 -5.24
CA GLY A 25 3.40 -10.95 -3.92
C GLY A 25 2.84 -10.17 -2.72
N PRO A 26 3.28 -10.47 -1.50
CA PRO A 26 2.65 -9.87 -0.33
C PRO A 26 2.95 -8.36 -0.22
N PHE A 27 2.00 -7.61 0.35
CA PHE A 27 2.19 -6.20 0.66
C PHE A 27 3.29 -6.05 1.72
N LYS A 28 4.03 -4.95 1.64
CA LYS A 28 5.11 -4.65 2.59
C LYS A 28 4.87 -3.31 3.24
N VAL A 29 5.16 -3.21 4.54
CA VAL A 29 5.21 -1.92 5.24
C VAL A 29 6.66 -1.54 5.49
N PHE A 30 7.02 -0.38 4.95
CA PHE A 30 8.29 0.27 5.14
C PHE A 30 8.15 1.31 6.25
N ARG A 31 8.98 1.20 7.28
CA ARG A 31 9.14 2.25 8.28
C ARG A 31 10.36 3.08 7.91
N VAL A 32 10.11 4.30 7.45
CA VAL A 32 11.13 5.25 6.98
C VAL A 32 11.30 6.35 8.01
N VAL A 33 12.53 6.81 8.21
CA VAL A 33 12.82 7.93 9.11
C VAL A 33 13.53 9.05 8.32
N PRO A 34 12.85 10.12 7.91
CA PRO A 34 13.51 11.23 7.24
C PRO A 34 14.42 11.97 8.23
N THR A 35 15.72 12.01 7.96
CA THR A 35 16.71 12.66 8.86
C THR A 35 16.96 14.12 8.52
N ASN A 36 16.54 14.56 7.33
CA ASN A 36 16.77 15.91 6.82
C ASN A 36 15.47 16.57 6.38
N ASN A 37 15.40 17.91 6.43
CA ASN A 37 14.21 18.67 6.02
C ASN A 37 13.86 18.45 4.55
N ASN A 38 14.86 18.29 3.68
CA ASN A 38 14.64 17.98 2.26
C ASN A 38 14.00 16.60 2.07
N GLN A 39 14.43 15.62 2.88
CA GLN A 39 13.86 14.27 2.89
C GLN A 39 12.41 14.29 3.40
N LEU A 40 12.14 15.05 4.46
CA LEU A 40 10.79 15.23 4.98
C LEU A 40 9.87 15.87 3.93
N LYS A 41 10.33 16.95 3.28
CA LYS A 41 9.55 17.65 2.25
C LYS A 41 9.20 16.72 1.08
N ARG A 42 10.18 15.96 0.57
CA ARG A 42 9.96 14.93 -0.46
C ARG A 42 8.95 13.88 -0.03
N MET A 43 8.99 13.45 1.24
CA MET A 43 8.04 12.47 1.77
C MET A 43 6.62 13.05 1.85
N ILE A 44 6.48 14.33 2.22
CA ILE A 44 5.18 15.04 2.21
C ILE A 44 4.65 15.14 0.78
N GLU A 45 5.49 15.51 -0.19
CA GLU A 45 5.10 15.55 -1.61
C GLU A 45 4.65 14.17 -2.11
N LEU A 46 5.34 13.09 -1.72
CA LEU A 46 4.92 11.72 -2.02
C LEU A 46 3.58 11.36 -1.37
N PHE A 47 3.37 11.77 -0.12
CA PHE A 47 2.09 11.57 0.58
C PHE A 47 0.93 12.26 -0.13
N GLU A 48 1.13 13.50 -0.57
CA GLU A 48 0.12 14.29 -1.28
C GLU A 48 -0.15 13.79 -2.71
N THR A 49 0.84 13.16 -3.36
CA THR A 49 0.73 12.65 -4.73
C THR A 49 0.43 11.15 -4.81
N ALA A 50 0.35 10.47 -3.66
CA ALA A 50 0.10 9.04 -3.60
C ALA A 50 -1.28 8.70 -4.18
N LYS A 51 -1.30 7.73 -5.10
CA LYS A 51 -2.54 7.17 -5.62
C LYS A 51 -3.05 6.10 -4.65
N THR A 52 -4.31 6.23 -4.26
CA THR A 52 -5.02 5.23 -3.46
C THR A 52 -4.95 3.86 -4.14
N GLY A 53 -4.26 2.90 -3.52
CA GLY A 53 -4.15 1.52 -3.99
C GLY A 53 -2.71 1.04 -4.27
N GLU A 54 -1.78 1.94 -4.58
CA GLU A 54 -0.36 1.58 -4.83
C GLU A 54 0.51 1.80 -3.59
N VAL A 55 0.26 2.91 -2.91
CA VAL A 55 0.97 3.33 -1.70
C VAL A 55 -0.06 3.88 -0.72
N ASP A 56 -0.02 3.39 0.51
CA ASP A 56 -0.88 3.84 1.59
C ASP A 56 -0.03 4.22 2.79
N PHE A 57 -0.23 5.43 3.30
CA PHE A 57 0.57 5.98 4.39
C PHE A 57 -0.19 5.82 5.70
N TRP A 58 0.23 4.85 6.50
CA TRP A 58 -0.38 4.57 7.80
C TRP A 58 -0.03 5.65 8.83
N HIS A 59 1.15 6.25 8.71
CA HIS A 59 1.55 7.41 9.51
C HIS A 59 2.05 8.53 8.60
N ALA A 60 1.43 9.70 8.68
CA ALA A 60 1.77 10.85 7.84
C ALA A 60 3.14 11.44 8.25
N PRO A 61 3.98 11.83 7.28
CA PRO A 61 5.24 12.53 7.54
C PRO A 61 4.96 13.90 8.16
N SER A 62 5.36 14.09 9.42
CA SER A 62 5.07 15.33 10.16
C SER A 62 6.33 16.14 10.49
N VAL A 63 7.37 15.47 11.00
CA VAL A 63 8.62 16.09 11.44
C VAL A 63 9.82 15.22 11.10
N VAL A 64 11.01 15.83 11.02
CA VAL A 64 12.27 15.10 10.87
C VAL A 64 12.53 14.20 12.07
N ASN A 65 13.21 13.08 11.85
CA ASN A 65 13.49 12.02 12.82
C ASN A 65 12.25 11.31 13.38
N ASN A 66 11.06 11.52 12.82
CA ASN A 66 9.88 10.73 13.16
C ASN A 66 9.68 9.57 12.18
N THR A 67 9.06 8.49 12.64
CA THR A 67 8.80 7.32 11.81
C THR A 67 7.59 7.54 10.91
N VAL A 68 7.75 7.21 9.64
CA VAL A 68 6.70 7.24 8.61
C VAL A 68 6.48 5.79 8.17
N ASP A 69 5.27 5.28 8.41
CA ASP A 69 4.89 3.92 8.04
C ASP A 69 4.13 3.96 6.71
N VAL A 70 4.68 3.26 5.72
CA VAL A 70 4.18 3.26 4.35
C VAL A 70 3.94 1.82 3.91
N MET A 71 2.67 1.48 3.71
CA MET A 71 2.26 0.25 3.06
C MET A 71 2.39 0.41 1.55
N VAL A 72 3.08 -0.52 0.91
CA VAL A 72 3.37 -0.47 -0.51
C VAL A 72 2.93 -1.76 -1.17
N SER A 73 2.30 -1.63 -2.33
CA SER A 73 1.93 -2.77 -3.15
C SER A 73 3.18 -3.54 -3.61
N PRO A 74 3.10 -4.87 -3.73
CA PRO A 74 4.21 -5.70 -4.23
C PRO A 74 4.83 -5.21 -5.55
N SER A 75 4.00 -4.76 -6.50
CA SER A 75 4.43 -4.25 -7.81
C SER A 75 5.19 -2.92 -7.71
N PHE A 76 4.98 -2.14 -6.64
CA PHE A 76 5.70 -0.89 -6.37
C PHE A 76 6.81 -1.01 -5.33
N ALA A 77 6.81 -2.05 -4.48
CA ALA A 77 7.72 -2.22 -3.36
C ALA A 77 9.20 -2.17 -3.79
N SER A 78 9.56 -2.84 -4.88
CA SER A 78 10.92 -2.83 -5.42
C SER A 78 11.36 -1.45 -5.92
N LYS A 79 10.43 -0.65 -6.48
CA LYS A 79 10.72 0.72 -6.93
C LYS A 79 10.88 1.65 -5.74
N PHE A 80 10.01 1.53 -4.75
CA PHE A 80 10.07 2.32 -3.52
C PHE A 80 11.34 2.04 -2.73
N GLU A 81 11.73 0.77 -2.57
CA GLU A 81 12.97 0.40 -1.89
C GLU A 81 14.21 1.00 -2.57
N LYS A 82 14.26 0.95 -3.91
CA LYS A 82 15.34 1.60 -4.69
C LYS A 82 15.36 3.11 -4.48
N PHE A 83 14.20 3.76 -4.55
CA PHE A 83 14.08 5.20 -4.30
C PHE A 83 14.63 5.58 -2.92
N LEU A 84 14.28 4.83 -1.88
CA LEU A 84 14.77 5.07 -0.52
C LEU A 84 16.30 4.89 -0.42
N LYS A 85 16.85 3.84 -1.05
CA LYS A 85 18.30 3.58 -1.09
C LYS A 85 19.07 4.67 -1.84
N GLU A 86 18.60 5.06 -3.02
CA GLU A 86 19.25 6.08 -3.87
C GLU A 86 19.31 7.45 -3.19
N HIS A 87 18.31 7.79 -2.41
CA HIS A 87 18.21 9.09 -1.71
C HIS A 87 18.71 9.03 -0.26
N GLY A 88 19.26 7.88 0.18
CA GLY A 88 19.86 7.72 1.50
C GLY A 88 18.87 7.87 2.66
N TYR A 89 17.62 7.44 2.48
CA TYR A 89 16.67 7.36 3.59
C TYR A 89 17.01 6.17 4.48
N PRO A 90 17.13 6.34 5.80
CA PRO A 90 17.15 5.20 6.71
C PRO A 90 15.74 4.59 6.77
N PHE A 91 15.64 3.32 6.45
CA PHE A 91 14.39 2.57 6.50
C PHE A 91 14.62 1.14 6.97
N HIS A 92 13.55 0.51 7.46
CA HIS A 92 13.48 -0.92 7.66
C HIS A 92 12.10 -1.44 7.26
N ILE A 93 12.03 -2.73 6.96
CA ILE A 93 10.78 -3.40 6.64
C ILE A 93 10.14 -3.80 7.97
N ALA A 94 9.07 -3.10 8.36
CA ALA A 94 8.36 -3.39 9.62
C ALA A 94 7.48 -4.64 9.47
N VAL A 95 6.88 -4.84 8.28
CA VAL A 95 6.14 -6.05 7.96
C VAL A 95 6.50 -6.51 6.55
N GLN A 96 7.01 -7.75 6.46
CA GLN A 96 7.48 -8.34 5.20
C GLN A 96 6.37 -9.01 4.40
N ASP A 97 5.33 -9.50 5.07
CA ASP A 97 4.19 -10.16 4.46
C ASP A 97 2.89 -9.69 5.12
N LEU A 98 2.25 -8.67 4.53
CA LEU A 98 0.93 -8.23 4.93
C LEU A 98 -0.13 -8.91 4.08
N ASN A 99 -0.78 -9.88 4.71
CA ASN A 99 -1.99 -10.45 4.18
C ASN A 99 -3.17 -9.50 4.50
N LYS A 100 -3.88 -9.02 3.48
CA LYS A 100 -4.92 -7.96 3.61
C LYS A 100 -6.01 -8.29 4.65
N ASN A 101 -6.22 -9.57 4.94
CA ASN A 101 -7.18 -10.06 5.92
C ASN A 101 -6.74 -9.87 7.39
N ALA A 102 -5.44 -9.76 7.67
CA ALA A 102 -4.92 -9.52 9.02
C ALA A 102 -5.14 -8.07 9.49
N PHE A 103 -5.24 -7.13 8.54
CA PHE A 103 -5.38 -5.70 8.81
C PHE A 103 -6.76 -5.34 9.39
N PHE A 104 -7.84 -6.01 8.95
CA PHE A 104 -9.20 -5.75 9.43
C PHE A 104 -9.46 -6.16 10.89
N GLY A 105 -8.59 -6.97 11.50
CA GLY A 105 -8.71 -7.36 12.91
C GLY A 105 -8.30 -6.27 13.92
N PHE A 106 -7.44 -5.32 13.52
CA PHE A 106 -6.90 -4.30 14.43
C PHE A 106 -7.77 -3.04 14.56
N THR A 107 -8.79 -2.87 13.70
CA THR A 107 -9.70 -1.71 13.72
C THR A 107 -10.91 -1.89 14.65
N LEU A 108 -11.20 -3.10 15.15
CA LEU A 108 -12.40 -3.37 15.96
C LEU A 108 -12.17 -3.37 17.48
N LEU A 109 -11.11 -2.72 17.97
CA LEU A 109 -10.89 -2.52 19.40
C LEU A 109 -10.68 -1.04 19.75
N TYR A 110 -11.53 -0.14 19.24
CA TYR A 110 -11.78 1.18 19.84
C TYR A 110 -13.23 1.59 19.62
#